data_AF-A0A497S1R7-F1
#
_entry.id   AF-A0A497S1R7-F1
#
_cell.length_a   1.000
_cell.length_b   1.000
_cell.length_c   1.000
_cell.angle_alpha   90.00
_cell.angle_beta   90.00
_cell.angle_gamma   90.00
#
_symmetry.space_group_name_H-M   'P 1'
#
loop_
_entity.id
_entity.type
_entity.pdbx_description
1 polymer ?
#
loop_
_entity_poly.entity_id
_entity_poly.type
_entity_poly.pdbx_seq_one_letter_code
_entity_poly.pdbx_strand_id
1 'polypeptide(L)'
;MAFEKKPVSDTDTLITPSGGDREVIDLSPGEEVVGKIVDFISYTVPTSINPEGSTFYAVILEDDDGNEGILSAGADTNFGKQLRNAFADKTPDEQYVLKENFRGKKVRLAKIEKISSKGQVYHSLGYEVLD
;
A
#
# COMPACT_ATOMS: atom_id res chain seq x y z
N MET A 1 -3.03 -21.50 8.23
CA MET A 1 -4.41 -20.99 7.99
C MET A 1 -4.30 -19.96 6.89
N ALA A 2 -5.31 -19.84 6.04
CA ALA A 2 -5.28 -19.08 4.79
C ALA A 2 -6.12 -17.81 4.91
N PHE A 3 -5.69 -16.71 4.28
CA PHE A 3 -6.53 -15.55 4.06
C PHE A 3 -7.77 -15.98 3.25
N GLU A 4 -8.97 -15.70 3.74
CA GLU A 4 -10.22 -16.15 3.13
C GLU A 4 -10.48 -15.37 1.83
N LYS A 5 -10.45 -16.06 0.67
CA LYS A 5 -10.55 -15.44 -0.67
C LYS A 5 -11.63 -16.11 -1.52
N LYS A 6 -12.46 -15.31 -2.20
CA LYS A 6 -13.45 -15.75 -3.21
C LYS A 6 -12.81 -15.78 -4.61
N PRO A 7 -13.28 -16.64 -5.53
CA PRO A 7 -12.62 -16.85 -6.81
C PRO A 7 -12.81 -15.67 -7.77
N VAL A 8 -11.72 -15.28 -8.42
CA VAL A 8 -11.73 -14.48 -9.65
C VAL A 8 -11.55 -15.47 -10.80
N SER A 9 -12.56 -15.61 -11.66
CA SER A 9 -12.44 -16.35 -12.92
C SER A 9 -11.76 -15.45 -13.95
N ASP A 10 -10.79 -16.02 -14.68
CA ASP A 10 -10.00 -15.45 -15.78
C ASP A 10 -8.81 -14.55 -15.39
N THR A 11 -7.70 -15.19 -15.03
CA THR A 11 -6.41 -14.56 -14.65
C THR A 11 -5.34 -14.58 -15.76
N ASP A 12 -5.66 -14.99 -16.99
CA ASP A 12 -4.67 -15.22 -18.06
C ASP A 12 -4.00 -13.95 -18.65
N THR A 13 -4.26 -12.77 -18.09
CA THR A 13 -3.68 -11.49 -18.57
C THR A 13 -3.12 -10.57 -17.48
N LEU A 14 -3.13 -10.98 -16.21
CA LEU A 14 -2.65 -10.14 -15.11
C LEU A 14 -1.23 -10.53 -14.72
N ILE A 15 -0.26 -9.76 -15.21
CA ILE A 15 1.13 -9.81 -14.71
C ILE A 15 1.17 -9.00 -13.42
N THR A 16 1.14 -9.67 -12.27
CA THR A 16 1.51 -9.07 -10.98
C THR A 16 3.02 -8.87 -10.95
N PRO A 17 3.53 -7.63 -10.81
CA PRO A 17 4.96 -7.40 -10.67
C PRO A 17 5.46 -8.07 -9.39
N SER A 18 6.30 -9.08 -9.55
CA SER A 18 6.87 -9.90 -8.48
C SER A 18 7.90 -9.12 -7.68
N GLY A 19 7.47 -8.59 -6.54
CA GLY A 19 8.32 -8.08 -5.46
C GLY A 19 8.45 -9.12 -4.34
N GLY A 20 9.16 -10.23 -4.58
CA GLY A 20 9.37 -11.30 -3.60
C GLY A 20 8.11 -12.10 -3.27
N ASP A 21 8.24 -13.17 -2.48
CA ASP A 21 7.15 -14.04 -2.00
C ASP A 21 6.16 -13.34 -1.04
N ARG A 22 5.98 -12.03 -1.18
CA ARG A 22 5.13 -11.21 -0.31
C ARG A 22 3.71 -11.22 -0.81
N GLU A 23 2.78 -11.36 0.12
CA GLU A 23 1.38 -11.23 -0.19
C GLU A 23 1.02 -9.77 -0.52
N VAL A 24 0.25 -9.58 -1.59
CA VAL A 24 -0.34 -8.27 -1.89
C VAL A 24 -1.52 -8.05 -0.95
N ILE A 25 -1.43 -6.98 -0.16
CA ILE A 25 -2.52 -6.53 0.70
C ILE A 25 -3.41 -5.62 -0.16
N ASP A 26 -4.51 -6.16 -0.67
CA ASP A 26 -5.53 -5.38 -1.36
C ASP A 26 -6.57 -4.89 -0.36
N LEU A 27 -6.60 -3.57 -0.12
CA LEU A 27 -7.61 -2.93 0.72
C LEU A 27 -8.69 -2.32 -0.17
N SER A 28 -9.89 -2.88 -0.05
CA SER A 28 -11.12 -2.25 -0.55
C SER A 28 -11.52 -1.07 0.35
N PRO A 29 -12.33 -0.13 -0.16
CA PRO A 29 -12.87 0.92 0.69
C PRO A 29 -13.71 0.33 1.83
N GLY A 30 -13.45 0.78 3.06
CA GLY A 30 -14.06 0.25 4.29
C GLY A 30 -13.26 -0.88 4.96
N GLU A 31 -12.22 -1.40 4.32
CA GLU A 31 -11.36 -2.44 4.89
C GLU A 31 -10.16 -1.86 5.64
N GLU A 32 -9.67 -2.66 6.60
CA GLU A 32 -8.47 -2.37 7.39
C GLU A 32 -7.51 -3.56 7.43
N VAL A 33 -6.24 -3.26 7.68
CA VAL A 33 -5.18 -4.23 7.95
C VAL A 33 -4.43 -3.80 9.20
N VAL A 34 -4.01 -4.78 10.01
CA VAL A 34 -3.17 -4.56 11.18
C VAL A 34 -1.86 -5.30 10.97
N GLY A 35 -0.74 -4.63 11.24
CA GLY A 35 0.58 -5.23 11.11
C GLY A 35 1.67 -4.32 11.63
N LYS A 36 2.87 -4.87 11.80
CA LYS A 36 4.07 -4.13 12.16
C LYS A 36 4.73 -3.56 10.91
N ILE A 37 4.99 -2.26 10.89
CA ILE A 37 5.67 -1.65 9.74
C ILE A 37 7.14 -2.10 9.71
N VAL A 38 7.53 -2.71 8.60
CA VAL A 38 8.90 -3.18 8.35
C VAL A 38 9.66 -2.15 7.53
N ASP A 39 9.06 -1.69 6.44
CA ASP A 39 9.73 -0.81 5.48
C ASP A 39 8.76 0.01 4.63
N PHE A 40 9.31 0.94 3.87
CA PHE A 40 8.62 1.71 2.84
C PHE A 40 9.44 1.69 1.56
N ILE A 41 8.79 1.38 0.45
CA ILE A 41 9.44 1.36 -0.87
C ILE A 41 8.65 2.16 -1.90
N SER A 42 9.37 2.69 -2.89
CA SER A 42 8.80 3.22 -4.12
C SER A 42 9.36 2.45 -5.31
N TYR A 43 8.49 2.05 -6.23
CA TYR A 43 8.90 1.32 -7.43
C TYR A 43 8.08 1.77 -8.64
N THR A 44 8.66 1.65 -9.83
CA THR A 44 8.00 2.01 -11.09
C THR A 44 7.81 0.76 -11.93
N VAL A 45 6.59 0.55 -12.40
CA VAL A 45 6.22 -0.61 -13.22
C VAL A 45 5.78 -0.15 -14.60
N PRO A 46 6.47 -0.57 -15.68
CA PRO A 46 6.02 -0.32 -17.05
C PRO A 46 4.73 -1.11 -17.34
N THR A 47 3.83 -0.49 -18.10
CA THR A 47 2.60 -1.15 -18.56
C THR A 47 2.49 -1.02 -20.07
N SER A 48 1.67 -1.86 -20.71
CA SER A 48 1.44 -1.78 -22.15
C SER A 48 0.87 -0.42 -22.62
N ILE A 49 0.21 0.32 -21.72
CA ILE A 49 -0.38 1.64 -21.98
C ILE A 49 0.53 2.81 -21.56
N ASN A 50 1.49 2.56 -20.66
CA ASN A 50 2.47 3.53 -20.22
C ASN A 50 3.85 2.85 -20.12
N PRO A 51 4.65 2.88 -21.21
CA PRO A 51 5.97 2.26 -21.26
C PRO A 51 6.99 2.90 -20.32
N GLU A 52 6.84 4.19 -20.00
CA GLU A 52 7.68 4.90 -19.02
C GLU A 52 7.40 4.45 -17.58
N GLY A 53 6.25 3.78 -17.39
CA GLY A 53 5.84 3.15 -16.14
C GLY A 53 5.10 4.06 -15.19
N SER A 54 4.34 3.41 -14.31
CA SER A 54 3.61 4.08 -13.23
C SER A 54 4.35 3.85 -11.92
N THR A 55 4.55 4.92 -11.16
CA THR A 55 5.18 4.85 -9.85
C THR A 55 4.15 4.46 -8.79
N PHE A 56 4.54 3.55 -7.90
CA PHE A 56 3.77 3.11 -6.76
C PHE A 56 4.55 3.37 -5.48
N TYR A 57 3.81 3.69 -4.42
CA TYR A 57 4.31 3.74 -3.06
C TYR A 57 3.77 2.54 -2.30
N ALA A 58 4.61 1.90 -1.49
CA ALA A 58 4.18 0.77 -0.70
C ALA A 58 4.76 0.78 0.71
N VAL A 59 3.94 0.33 1.65
CA VAL A 59 4.35 -0.02 3.01
C VAL A 59 4.41 -1.54 3.09
N ILE A 60 5.50 -2.04 3.67
CA ILE A 60 5.65 -3.46 4.01
C ILE A 60 5.23 -3.64 5.46
N LEU A 61 4.28 -4.55 5.67
CA LEU A 61 3.76 -4.93 6.98
C LEU A 61 4.15 -6.38 7.29
N GLU A 62 4.45 -6.65 8.55
CA GLU A 62 4.66 -7.98 9.10
C GLU A 62 3.47 -8.32 10.01
N ASP A 63 2.86 -9.49 9.81
CA ASP A 63 1.80 -10.00 10.69
C ASP A 63 2.38 -10.57 12.01
N ASP A 64 1.51 -11.02 12.92
CA ASP A 64 1.94 -11.58 14.21
C ASP A 64 2.69 -12.92 14.09
N ASP A 65 2.60 -13.60 12.93
CA ASP A 65 3.29 -14.84 12.61
C ASP A 65 4.64 -14.60 11.87
N GLY A 66 4.98 -13.34 11.60
CA GLY A 66 6.21 -12.94 10.90
C GLY A 66 6.13 -12.97 9.38
N ASN A 67 4.93 -13.09 8.79
CA ASN A 67 4.76 -13.05 7.34
C ASN A 67 4.69 -11.60 6.85
N GLU A 68 5.39 -11.31 5.75
CA GLU A 68 5.40 -9.98 5.15
C GLU A 68 4.36 -9.82 4.04
N GLY A 69 3.60 -8.73 4.10
CA GLY A 69 2.68 -8.29 3.07
C GLY A 69 3.00 -6.88 2.57
N ILE A 70 2.61 -6.57 1.34
CA ILE A 70 2.83 -5.28 0.69
C ILE A 70 1.49 -4.57 0.45
N LEU A 71 1.29 -3.43 1.10
CA LEU A 71 0.18 -2.51 0.81
C LEU A 71 0.70 -1.42 -0.12
N SER A 72 0.29 -1.46 -1.38
CA SER A 72 0.76 -0.53 -2.41
C SER A 72 -0.36 0.33 -3.01
N ALA A 73 0.01 1.51 -3.50
CA ALA A 73 -0.90 2.40 -4.22
C ALA A 73 -0.17 3.28 -5.23
N GLY A 74 -0.84 3.61 -6.32
CA GLY A 74 -0.30 4.50 -7.35
C GLY A 74 0.02 5.89 -6.79
N ALA A 75 1.18 6.44 -7.16
CA ALA A 75 1.71 7.70 -6.66
C ALA A 75 0.86 8.92 -7.05
N ASP A 76 0.07 8.80 -8.12
CA ASP A 76 -0.88 9.80 -8.60
C ASP A 76 -2.19 9.81 -7.80
N THR A 77 -2.54 8.70 -7.18
CA THR A 77 -3.77 8.55 -6.38
C THR A 77 -3.70 9.32 -5.05
N ASN A 78 -4.87 9.72 -4.54
CA ASN A 78 -4.97 10.41 -3.24
C ASN A 78 -4.49 9.52 -2.09
N PHE A 79 -4.82 8.22 -2.16
CA PHE A 79 -4.39 7.23 -1.17
C PHE A 79 -2.87 7.04 -1.19
N GLY A 80 -2.24 6.89 -2.37
CA GLY A 80 -0.79 6.76 -2.49
C GLY A 80 -0.04 8.00 -1.99
N LYS A 81 -0.54 9.21 -2.28
CA LYS A 81 0.03 10.46 -1.74
C LYS A 81 -0.03 10.51 -0.21
N GLN A 82 -1.15 10.09 0.38
CA GLN A 82 -1.31 10.04 1.83
C GLN A 82 -0.43 8.97 2.47
N LEU A 83 -0.32 7.79 1.85
CA LEU A 83 0.56 6.71 2.28
C LEU A 83 2.03 7.16 2.35
N ARG A 84 2.53 7.79 1.27
CA ARG A 84 3.87 8.41 1.27
C ARG A 84 4.01 9.49 2.35
N ASN A 85 3.08 10.45 2.41
CA ASN A 85 3.20 11.57 3.35
C ASN A 85 3.16 11.10 4.81
N ALA A 86 2.42 10.04 5.11
CA ALA A 86 2.35 9.46 6.45
C ALA A 86 3.67 8.75 6.81
N PHE A 87 4.14 7.85 5.96
CA PHE A 87 5.17 6.87 6.34
C PHE A 87 6.56 7.10 5.79
N ALA A 88 6.76 7.99 4.82
CA ALA A 88 8.06 8.19 4.19
C ALA A 88 8.63 9.59 4.37
N ASP A 89 9.95 9.66 4.52
CA ASP A 89 10.75 10.87 4.34
C ASP A 89 11.46 10.81 2.99
N LYS A 90 11.70 12.00 2.40
CA LYS A 90 12.48 12.12 1.17
C LYS A 90 13.94 12.39 1.53
N THR A 91 14.84 11.53 1.05
CA THR A 91 16.29 11.67 1.24
C THR A 91 16.86 12.75 0.30
N PRO A 92 18.10 13.23 0.55
CA PRO A 92 18.78 14.14 -0.37
C PRO A 92 18.94 13.60 -1.79
N ASP A 93 19.06 12.28 -1.95
CA ASP A 93 19.17 11.58 -3.23
C ASP A 93 17.79 11.34 -3.90
N GLU A 94 16.76 12.04 -3.44
CA GLU A 94 15.38 11.96 -3.90
C GLU A 94 14.70 10.60 -3.74
N GLN A 95 15.23 9.73 -2.87
CA GLN A 95 14.62 8.45 -2.54
C GLN A 95 13.63 8.60 -1.40
N TYR A 96 12.60 7.76 -1.36
CA TYR A 96 11.67 7.68 -0.24
C TYR A 96 12.07 6.55 0.68
N VAL A 97 12.26 6.85 1.96
CA VAL A 97 12.62 5.88 2.99
C VAL A 97 11.62 5.94 4.14
N LEU A 98 11.41 4.83 4.83
CA LEU A 98 10.52 4.77 5.98
C LEU A 98 10.97 5.75 7.07
N LYS A 99 10.03 6.54 7.59
CA LYS A 99 10.24 7.39 8.75
C LYS A 99 10.61 6.56 9.97
N GLU A 100 11.66 6.98 10.68
CA GLU A 100 12.21 6.22 11.81
C GLU A 100 11.19 5.95 12.92
N ASN A 101 10.27 6.89 13.17
CA ASN A 101 9.26 6.76 14.22
C ASN A 101 8.21 5.67 13.94
N PHE A 102 8.11 5.19 12.70
CA PHE A 102 7.19 4.11 12.30
C PHE A 102 7.88 2.74 12.20
N ARG A 103 9.22 2.69 12.13
CA ARG A 103 9.95 1.42 11.99
C ARG A 103 9.68 0.52 13.20
N GLY A 104 9.17 -0.68 12.92
CA GLY A 104 8.82 -1.67 13.94
C GLY A 104 7.59 -1.34 14.77
N LYS A 105 6.82 -0.29 14.42
CA LYS A 105 5.56 0.04 15.09
C LYS A 105 4.42 -0.82 14.55
N LYS A 106 3.58 -1.32 15.46
CA LYS A 106 2.31 -1.94 15.08
C LYS A 106 1.32 -0.84 14.70
N VAL A 107 0.66 -0.99 13.58
CA VAL A 107 -0.29 -0.02 13.06
C VAL A 107 -1.56 -0.71 12.58
N ARG A 108 -2.67 0.03 12.65
CA ARG A 108 -3.89 -0.27 11.90
C ARG A 108 -3.96 0.71 10.74
N LEU A 109 -4.11 0.21 9.51
CA LEU A 109 -4.27 1.01 8.30
C LEU A 109 -5.62 0.70 7.67
N ALA A 110 -6.36 1.73 7.29
CA ALA A 110 -7.68 1.59 6.67
C ALA A 110 -7.79 2.42 5.40
N LYS A 111 -8.55 1.92 4.41
CA LYS A 111 -8.91 2.69 3.22
C LYS A 111 -10.32 3.23 3.38
N ILE A 112 -10.42 4.53 3.56
CA ILE A 112 -11.69 5.20 3.86
C ILE A 112 -12.25 5.83 2.60
N GLU A 113 -13.48 5.47 2.24
CA GLU A 113 -14.24 6.17 1.22
C GLU A 113 -14.76 7.51 1.77
N LYS A 114 -14.56 8.58 1.01
CA LYS A 114 -15.10 9.90 1.32
C LYS A 114 -15.82 10.47 0.10
N ILE A 115 -16.92 11.15 0.36
CA ILE A 115 -17.70 11.84 -0.66
C ILE A 115 -17.47 13.34 -0.45
N SER A 116 -17.01 14.03 -1.51
CA SER A 116 -16.81 15.48 -1.46
C SER A 116 -18.16 16.21 -1.44
N SER A 117 -18.16 17.49 -1.08
CA SER A 117 -19.35 18.34 -1.16
C SER A 117 -19.92 18.48 -2.58
N LYS A 118 -19.14 18.09 -3.60
CA LYS A 118 -19.55 18.04 -5.02
C LYS A 118 -19.99 16.64 -5.48
N GLY A 119 -20.14 15.69 -4.56
CA GLY A 119 -20.55 14.31 -4.88
C GLY A 119 -19.45 13.44 -5.49
N GLN A 120 -18.18 13.85 -5.41
CA GLN A 120 -17.07 13.06 -5.94
C GLN A 120 -16.56 12.08 -4.88
N VAL A 121 -16.43 10.80 -5.25
CA VAL A 121 -15.85 9.77 -4.39
C VAL A 121 -14.33 9.85 -4.43
N TYR A 122 -13.68 9.82 -3.27
CA TYR A 122 -12.25 9.70 -3.15
C TYR A 122 -11.86 8.83 -1.96
N HIS A 123 -10.74 8.12 -2.09
CA HIS A 123 -10.23 7.25 -1.04
C HIS A 123 -9.13 7.95 -0.24
N SER A 124 -9.21 7.85 1.08
CA SER A 124 -8.22 8.39 2.03
C SER A 124 -7.63 7.28 2.87
N LEU A 125 -6.42 7.51 3.37
CA LEU A 125 -5.79 6.65 4.36
C LEU A 125 -6.29 7.05 5.76
N GLY A 126 -6.82 6.08 6.50
CA GLY A 126 -6.88 6.13 7.95
C GLY A 126 -5.71 5.34 8.52
N TYR A 127 -5.06 5.84 9.56
CA TYR A 127 -4.06 5.05 10.28
C TYR A 127 -4.05 5.36 11.77
N GLU A 128 -3.69 4.36 12.56
CA GLU A 128 -3.50 4.44 14.00
C GLU A 128 -2.24 3.66 14.38
N VAL A 129 -1.41 4.22 15.25
CA VAL A 129 -0.27 3.51 15.84
C VAL A 129 -0.78 2.82 17.10
N LEU A 130 -0.57 1.51 17.18
CA LEU A 130 -1.00 0.67 18.29
C LEU A 130 0.17 0.54 19.28
N ASP A 131 -0.13 0.69 20.57
CA ASP A 131 0.83 0.52 21.68
C ASP A 131 1.21 -0.96 21.93
#